data_AF-R7I7D8-F1
#
_entry.id   AF-R7I7D8-F1
#
_cell.length_a   1.000
_cell.length_b   1.000
_cell.length_c   1.000
_cell.angle_alpha   90.00
_cell.angle_beta   90.00
_cell.angle_gamma   90.00
#
_symmetry.space_group_name_H-M   'P 1'
#
loop_
_entity.id
_entity.type
_entity.pdbx_description
1 polymer ?
#
loop_
_entity_poly.entity_id
_entity_poly.type
_entity_poly.pdbx_seq_one_letter_code
_entity_poly.pdbx_strand_id
1 'polypeptide(L)'
;MREEFARVAKDGVTEKEVEEAKKGLLESRSVNRSQDTMLATGWVSYLAEDADWTKSLELDQAISRLTVDDVNRAVKKLVKTDDFTFVLAGDSAKAASEGKPFTELK
;
A
#
# COMPACT_ATOMS: atom_id res chain seq x y z
N MET A 1 -3.14 -12.73 7.29
CA MET A 1 -2.96 -11.26 7.15
C MET A 1 -2.55 -10.60 8.46
N ARG A 2 -3.28 -10.77 9.58
CA ARG A 2 -2.85 -10.27 10.91
C ARG A 2 -1.44 -10.71 11.29
N GLU A 3 -1.16 -12.00 11.17
CA GLU A 3 0.16 -12.59 11.46
C GLU A 3 1.29 -11.96 10.64
N GLU A 4 1.03 -11.69 9.36
CA GLU A 4 2.01 -11.09 8.46
C GLU A 4 2.33 -9.64 8.84
N PHE A 5 1.31 -8.85 9.20
CA PHE A 5 1.54 -7.50 9.72
C PHE A 5 2.25 -7.51 11.07
N ALA A 6 1.96 -8.47 11.95
CA ALA A 6 2.68 -8.64 13.21
C ALA A 6 4.15 -9.03 12.97
N ARG A 7 4.41 -9.93 12.03
CA ARG A 7 5.77 -10.31 11.60
C ARG A 7 6.53 -9.09 11.07
N VAL A 8 5.96 -8.37 10.11
CA VAL A 8 6.62 -7.19 9.52
C VAL A 8 6.82 -6.06 10.55
N ALA A 9 5.87 -5.85 11.47
CA ALA A 9 6.02 -4.88 12.55
C ALA A 9 7.15 -5.23 13.52
N LYS A 10 7.39 -6.53 13.75
CA LYS A 10 8.40 -7.03 14.68
C LYS A 10 9.78 -7.17 14.03
N ASP A 11 9.83 -7.88 12.90
CA ASP A 11 11.05 -8.36 12.27
C ASP A 11 11.49 -7.46 11.09
N GLY A 12 10.62 -6.57 10.62
CA GLY A 12 10.86 -5.71 9.47
C GLY A 12 10.76 -6.46 8.13
N VAL A 13 11.15 -5.77 7.07
CA VAL A 13 11.34 -6.30 5.72
C VAL A 13 12.83 -6.39 5.38
N THR A 14 13.14 -7.23 4.40
CA THR A 14 14.50 -7.47 3.90
C THR A 14 14.87 -6.54 2.75
N GLU A 15 16.17 -6.38 2.50
CA GLU A 15 16.69 -5.62 1.35
C GLU A 15 16.13 -6.14 0.02
N LYS A 16 16.07 -7.47 -0.14
CA LYS A 16 15.55 -8.10 -1.35
C LYS A 16 14.08 -7.75 -1.58
N GLU A 17 13.24 -7.82 -0.55
CA GLU A 17 11.82 -7.45 -0.66
C GLU A 17 11.66 -5.97 -1.03
N VAL A 18 12.50 -5.09 -0.49
CA VAL A 18 12.48 -3.65 -0.82
C VAL A 18 12.89 -3.40 -2.27
N GLU A 19 13.95 -4.05 -2.75
CA GLU A 19 14.40 -3.89 -4.14
C GLU A 19 13.38 -4.44 -5.15
N GLU A 20 12.79 -5.61 -4.87
CA GLU A 20 11.72 -6.18 -5.70
C GLU A 20 10.47 -5.29 -5.71
N ALA A 21 10.06 -4.75 -4.55
CA ALA A 21 8.92 -3.85 -4.44
C ALA A 21 9.16 -2.51 -5.15
N LYS A 22 10.36 -1.92 -5.02
CA LYS A 22 10.74 -0.69 -5.73
C LYS A 22 10.63 -0.87 -7.24
N LYS A 23 11.18 -1.97 -7.76
CA LYS A 23 11.10 -2.31 -9.18
C LYS A 23 9.65 -2.43 -9.64
N GLY A 24 8.84 -3.26 -8.97
CA GLY A 24 7.44 -3.47 -9.35
C GLY A 24 6.61 -2.20 -9.30
N LEU A 25 6.83 -1.34 -8.28
CA LEU A 25 6.12 -0.07 -8.16
C LEU A 25 6.49 0.90 -9.27
N LEU A 26 7.77 1.04 -9.60
CA LEU A 26 8.23 1.91 -10.68
C LEU A 26 7.76 1.42 -12.06
N GLU A 27 7.78 0.11 -12.30
CA GLU A 27 7.24 -0.51 -13.52
C GLU A 27 5.74 -0.24 -13.66
N SER A 28 4.95 -0.47 -12.61
CA SER A 28 3.51 -0.19 -12.60
C SER A 28 3.22 1.29 -12.89
N ARG A 29 4.00 2.20 -12.30
CA ARG A 29 3.86 3.65 -12.54
C ARG A 29 4.20 4.02 -13.98
N SER A 30 5.22 3.40 -14.57
CA SER A 30 5.54 3.58 -15.98
C SER A 30 4.40 3.11 -16.90
N VAL A 31 3.81 1.94 -16.62
CA VAL A 31 2.67 1.40 -17.38
C VAL A 31 1.42 2.27 -17.23
N ASN A 32 1.17 2.81 -16.04
CA ASN A 32 0.04 3.73 -15.85
C ASN A 32 0.22 4.99 -16.70
N ARG A 33 1.43 5.56 -16.77
CA ARG A 33 1.70 6.76 -17.57
C ARG A 33 1.74 6.52 -19.08
N SER A 34 1.70 5.27 -19.56
CA SER A 34 1.56 4.99 -21.00
C SER A 34 0.10 5.01 -21.47
N GLN A 35 -0.86 5.28 -20.58
CA GLN A 35 -2.29 5.32 -20.89
C GLN A 35 -2.80 6.76 -20.92
N ASP A 36 -3.42 7.17 -22.03
CA ASP A 36 -3.90 8.55 -22.25
C ASP A 36 -4.83 9.03 -21.13
N THR A 37 -5.77 8.19 -20.67
CA THR A 37 -6.70 8.52 -19.59
C THR A 37 -5.98 8.83 -18.29
N MET A 38 -4.89 8.11 -17.99
CA MET A 38 -4.09 8.36 -16.79
C MET A 38 -3.30 9.66 -16.90
N LEU A 39 -2.75 9.96 -18.09
CA LEU A 39 -2.05 11.23 -18.34
C LEU A 39 -3.00 12.43 -18.22
N ALA A 40 -4.19 12.35 -18.81
CA ALA A 40 -5.19 13.42 -18.74
C ALA A 40 -5.67 13.65 -17.30
N THR A 41 -5.98 12.58 -16.57
CA THR A 41 -6.41 12.67 -15.16
C THR A 41 -5.30 13.25 -14.28
N GLY A 42 -4.06 12.78 -14.46
CA GLY A 42 -2.91 13.29 -13.70
C GLY A 42 -2.65 14.78 -13.94
N TRP A 43 -2.77 15.26 -15.18
CA TRP A 43 -2.67 16.69 -15.48
C TRP A 43 -3.72 17.53 -14.76
N VAL A 44 -4.99 17.09 -14.76
CA VAL A 44 -6.06 17.79 -14.04
C VAL A 44 -5.74 17.87 -12.54
N SER A 45 -5.25 16.78 -11.94
CA SER A 45 -4.86 16.77 -10.52
C SER A 45 -3.67 17.67 -10.21
N TYR A 46 -2.61 17.63 -11.02
CA TYR A 46 -1.42 18.45 -10.76
C TYR A 46 -1.68 19.93 -10.97
N LEU A 47 -2.41 20.32 -12.02
CA LEU A 47 -2.76 21.71 -12.25
C LEU A 47 -3.65 22.29 -11.15
N ALA A 48 -4.52 21.48 -10.53
CA ALA A 48 -5.32 21.90 -9.39
C ALA A 48 -4.48 22.19 -8.13
N GLU A 49 -3.23 21.74 -8.10
CA GLU A 49 -2.26 21.98 -7.03
C GLU A 49 -1.13 22.94 -7.45
N ASP A 50 -1.33 23.70 -8.55
CA ASP A 50 -0.30 24.56 -9.16
C ASP A 50 1.02 23.81 -9.44
N ALA A 51 0.92 22.54 -9.80
CA ALA A 51 2.04 21.63 -10.07
C ALA A 51 1.97 21.05 -11.50
N ASP A 52 3.02 20.32 -11.87
CA ASP A 52 3.10 19.57 -13.13
C ASP A 52 3.67 18.15 -12.91
N TRP A 53 3.95 17.44 -14.01
CA TRP A 53 4.49 16.07 -13.96
C TRP A 53 5.88 15.95 -13.32
N THR A 54 6.57 17.05 -13.04
CA THR A 54 7.81 17.05 -12.23
C THR A 54 7.53 16.42 -10.86
N LYS A 55 6.33 16.62 -10.29
CA LYS A 55 5.92 15.98 -9.04
C LYS A 55 5.91 14.45 -9.15
N SER A 56 5.50 13.90 -10.30
CA SER A 56 5.58 12.45 -10.53
C SER A 56 7.02 11.97 -10.67
N LEU A 57 7.89 12.74 -11.32
CA LEU A 57 9.30 12.42 -11.48
C LEU A 57 10.01 12.42 -10.12
N GLU A 58 9.76 13.43 -9.29
CA GLU A 58 10.31 13.52 -7.93
C GLU A 58 9.89 12.34 -7.07
N LEU A 59 8.64 11.89 -7.19
CA LEU A 59 8.16 10.68 -6.50
C LEU A 59 8.87 9.42 -7.00
N ASP A 60 9.03 9.23 -8.30
CA ASP A 60 9.76 8.06 -8.85
C ASP A 60 11.21 8.04 -8.36
N GLN A 61 11.86 9.21 -8.32
CA GLN A 61 13.21 9.36 -7.80
C GLN A 61 13.29 9.14 -6.28
N ALA A 62 12.26 9.55 -5.53
CA ALA A 62 12.20 9.28 -4.10
C ALA A 62 12.05 7.77 -3.83
N ILE A 63 11.19 7.08 -4.58
CA ILE A 63 11.02 5.63 -4.50
C ILE A 63 12.32 4.91 -4.82
N SER A 64 13.04 5.30 -5.89
CA SER A 64 14.28 4.62 -6.29
C SER A 64 15.40 4.74 -5.26
N ARG A 65 15.39 5.80 -4.44
CA ARG A 65 16.37 6.05 -3.38
C ARG A 65 16.02 5.43 -2.03
N LEU A 66 14.83 4.84 -1.86
CA LEU A 66 14.45 4.21 -0.59
C LEU A 66 15.43 3.10 -0.23
N THR A 67 15.87 3.10 1.03
CA THR A 67 16.67 2.05 1.66
C THR A 67 15.79 1.14 2.53
N VAL A 68 16.27 -0.06 2.84
CA VAL A 68 15.58 -0.96 3.78
C VAL A 68 15.35 -0.31 5.15
N ASP A 69 16.28 0.54 5.61
CA ASP A 69 16.17 1.26 6.87
C ASP A 69 15.05 2.31 6.85
N ASP A 70 14.86 3.00 5.71
CA ASP A 70 13.76 3.96 5.53
C ASP A 70 12.42 3.24 5.62
N VAL A 71 12.30 2.09 4.96
CA VAL A 71 11.08 1.28 4.93
C VAL A 71 10.80 0.70 6.31
N ASN A 72 11.79 0.10 6.97
CA ASN A 72 11.63 -0.46 8.32
C ASN A 72 11.27 0.59 9.37
N ARG A 73 11.84 1.80 9.26
CA ARG A 73 11.46 2.93 10.12
C ARG A 73 10.01 3.36 9.88
N ALA A 74 9.55 3.40 8.63
CA ALA A 74 8.16 3.70 8.30
C ALA A 74 7.21 2.61 8.79
N VAL A 75 7.55 1.34 8.59
CA VAL A 75 6.80 0.17 9.09
C VAL A 75 6.60 0.28 10.60
N LYS A 76 7.68 0.48 11.38
CA LYS A 76 7.58 0.61 12.84
C LYS A 76 6.72 1.79 13.28
N LYS A 77 6.68 2.87 12.50
CA LYS A 77 5.88 4.06 12.79
C LYS A 77 4.39 3.86 12.47
N LEU A 78 4.08 3.16 11.39
CA LEU A 78 2.73 3.09 10.80
C LEU A 78 2.00 1.77 11.08
N VAL A 79 2.71 0.65 11.15
CA VAL A 79 2.12 -0.68 11.38
C VAL A 79 2.03 -0.92 12.88
N LYS A 80 0.98 -0.37 13.48
CA LYS A 80 0.59 -0.62 14.88
C LYS A 80 -0.60 -1.56 14.87
N THR A 81 -0.34 -2.84 15.06
CA THR A 81 -1.38 -3.89 14.94
C THR A 81 -2.55 -3.69 15.91
N ASP A 82 -2.30 -3.04 17.05
CA ASP A 82 -3.33 -2.74 18.05
C ASP A 82 -4.26 -1.60 17.61
N ASP A 83 -3.82 -0.76 16.67
CA ASP A 83 -4.62 0.33 16.09
C ASP A 83 -5.45 -0.12 14.88
N PHE A 84 -5.33 -1.39 14.47
CA PHE A 84 -5.99 -1.88 13.27
C PHE A 84 -7.48 -2.16 13.52
N THR A 85 -8.33 -1.52 12.72
CA THR A 85 -9.76 -1.83 12.65
C THR A 85 -9.98 -2.92 11.59
N PHE A 86 -10.56 -4.04 12.00
CA PHE A 86 -10.91 -5.13 11.10
C PHE A 86 -12.41 -5.13 10.86
N VAL A 87 -12.79 -4.97 9.60
CA VAL A 87 -14.19 -4.96 9.17
C VAL A 87 -14.45 -6.21 8.36
N LEU A 88 -15.38 -7.03 8.82
CA LEU A 88 -15.93 -8.16 8.06
C LEU A 88 -17.33 -7.75 7.58
N ALA A 89 -17.55 -7.78 6.27
CA ALA A 89 -18.83 -7.48 5.66
C ALA A 89 -19.34 -8.71 4.90
N GLY A 90 -20.61 -9.07 5.12
CA GLY A 90 -21.27 -10.19 4.46
C GLY A 90 -22.69 -10.41 5.01
N ASP A 91 -23.39 -11.41 4.47
CA ASP A 91 -24.70 -11.81 4.97
C ASP A 91 -24.54 -12.61 6.27
N SER A 92 -24.75 -11.95 7.40
CA SER A 92 -24.63 -12.55 8.73
C SER A 92 -25.72 -13.58 9.01
N ALA A 93 -26.90 -13.45 8.41
CA ALA A 93 -27.99 -14.41 8.59
C ALA A 93 -27.66 -15.73 7.89
N LYS A 94 -27.14 -15.65 6.66
CA LYS A 94 -26.62 -16.81 5.96
C LYS A 94 -25.44 -17.45 6.70
N ALA A 95 -24.47 -16.64 7.15
CA ALA A 95 -23.30 -17.13 7.89
C ALA A 95 -23.69 -17.87 9.19
N ALA A 96 -24.72 -17.39 9.90
CA ALA A 96 -25.27 -18.07 11.08
C ALA A 96 -25.95 -19.40 10.72
N SER A 97 -26.71 -19.46 9.61
CA SER A 97 -27.37 -20.69 9.16
C SER A 97 -26.40 -21.79 8.72
N GLU A 98 -25.19 -21.41 8.29
CA GLU A 98 -24.10 -22.31 7.93
C GLU A 98 -23.14 -22.62 9.10
N GLY A 99 -23.46 -22.16 10.31
CA GLY A 99 -22.70 -22.47 11.54
C GLY A 99 -21.39 -21.68 11.71
N LYS A 100 -21.23 -20.53 11.03
CA LYS A 100 -20.05 -19.66 11.14
C LYS A 100 -20.48 -18.21 11.40
N PRO A 101 -21.14 -17.91 12.54
CA PRO A 101 -21.52 -16.54 12.85
C PRO A 101 -20.28 -15.66 12.94
N PHE A 102 -20.37 -14.44 12.41
CA PHE A 102 -19.24 -13.50 12.37
C PHE A 102 -18.63 -13.19 13.76
N THR A 103 -19.40 -13.39 14.82
CA THR A 103 -18.97 -13.21 16.21
C THR A 103 -17.89 -14.18 16.68
N GLU A 104 -17.70 -15.32 15.99
CA GLU A 104 -16.69 -16.33 16.32
C GLU A 104 -15.40 -16.20 15.48
N LEU A 105 -15.40 -15.32 14.47
CA LEU A 105 -14.25 -15.01 13.64
C LEU A 105 -13.44 -13.85 14.25
N LYS A 106 -12.85 -14.08 15.43
CA LYS A 106 -11.88 -13.14 16.03
C LYS A 106 -10.47 -13.41 15.54
#